data_AF-A0A8S9KXV2-F1
#
_entry.id   AF-A0A8S9KXV2-F1
#
_cell.length_a   1.000
_cell.length_b   1.000
_cell.length_c   1.000
_cell.angle_alpha   90.00
_cell.angle_beta   90.00
_cell.angle_gamma   90.00
#
_symmetry.space_group_name_H-M   'P 1'
#
loop_
_entity.id
_entity.type
_entity.pdbx_description
1 polymer ?
#
loop_
_entity_poly.entity_id
_entity_poly.type
_entity_poly.pdbx_seq_one_letter_code
_entity_poly.pdbx_strand_id
1 'polypeptide(L)'
;MAKSMRCKRVKRLRAIRREIVEKESFTLTREDAKSAAIEAALAAPKLPVRLPPPSPFMEVATPTSESASVSANVMGISFDFYK
;
A
#
# COMPACT_ATOMS: atom_id res chain seq x y z
N MET A 1 -21.02 8.74 35.83
CA MET A 1 -20.44 7.46 36.32
C MET A 1 -19.99 6.62 35.14
N ALA A 2 -18.72 6.21 35.10
CA ALA A 2 -18.26 5.24 34.12
C ALA A 2 -18.94 3.89 34.34
N LYS A 3 -19.21 3.16 33.25
CA LYS A 3 -19.80 1.82 33.34
C LYS A 3 -18.74 0.83 33.82
N SER A 4 -19.09 0.00 34.79
CA SER A 4 -18.19 -1.06 35.27
C SER A 4 -17.96 -2.11 34.19
N MET A 5 -16.76 -2.72 34.23
CA MET A 5 -16.35 -3.82 33.37
C MET A 5 -17.28 -5.04 33.46
N ARG A 6 -17.96 -5.24 34.60
CA ARG A 6 -18.93 -6.31 34.80
C ARG A 6 -20.32 -6.04 34.20
N CYS A 7 -20.58 -4.83 33.68
CA CYS A 7 -21.92 -4.50 33.18
C CYS A 7 -22.26 -5.23 31.87
N LYS A 8 -23.51 -5.67 31.74
CA LYS A 8 -23.98 -6.49 30.61
C LYS A 8 -23.78 -5.81 29.26
N ARG A 9 -24.07 -4.50 29.17
CA ARG A 9 -23.93 -3.74 27.91
C ARG A 9 -22.48 -3.69 27.43
N VAL A 10 -21.52 -3.41 28.32
CA VAL A 10 -20.10 -3.33 27.95
C VAL A 10 -19.57 -4.71 27.56
N LYS A 11 -19.98 -5.78 28.24
CA LYS A 11 -19.62 -7.16 27.86
C LYS A 11 -20.15 -7.53 26.47
N ARG A 12 -21.42 -7.24 26.17
CA ARG A 12 -22.02 -7.49 24.85
C ARG A 12 -21.29 -6.74 23.74
N LEU A 13 -21.01 -5.45 23.93
CA LEU A 13 -20.26 -4.65 22.97
C LEU A 13 -18.83 -5.18 22.76
N ARG A 14 -18.16 -5.64 23.82
CA ARG A 14 -16.82 -6.23 23.70
C ARG A 14 -16.85 -7.57 22.95
N ALA A 15 -17.87 -8.39 23.16
CA ALA A 15 -18.04 -9.65 22.42
C ALA A 15 -18.27 -9.40 20.92
N ILE A 16 -19.21 -8.52 20.58
CA ILE A 16 -19.49 -8.15 19.17
C ILE A 16 -18.22 -7.60 18.49
N ARG A 17 -17.46 -6.73 19.16
CA ARG A 17 -16.20 -6.20 18.60
C ARG A 17 -15.15 -7.29 18.36
N ARG A 18 -15.06 -8.29 19.23
CA ARG A 18 -14.14 -9.43 19.04
C ARG A 18 -14.56 -10.26 17.85
N GLU A 19 -15.85 -10.59 17.76
CA GLU A 19 -16.41 -11.36 16.65
C GLU A 19 -16.18 -10.67 15.30
N ILE A 20 -16.38 -9.35 15.24
CA ILE A 20 -16.10 -8.55 14.04
C ILE A 20 -14.61 -8.60 13.69
N VAL A 21 -13.72 -8.33 14.64
CA VAL A 21 -12.27 -8.35 14.40
C VAL A 21 -11.79 -9.74 13.96
N GLU A 22 -12.28 -10.81 14.58
CA GLU A 22 -11.97 -12.19 14.20
C GLU A 22 -12.42 -12.47 12.76
N LYS A 23 -13.66 -12.12 12.40
CA LYS A 23 -14.20 -12.33 11.04
C LYS A 23 -13.49 -11.50 9.98
N GLU A 24 -13.25 -10.22 10.26
CA GLU A 24 -12.62 -9.29 9.32
C GLU A 24 -11.12 -9.55 9.15
N SER A 25 -10.44 -10.10 10.18
CA SER A 25 -9.02 -10.43 10.12
C SER A 25 -8.66 -11.44 9.03
N PHE A 26 -9.62 -12.25 8.58
CA PHE A 26 -9.44 -13.21 7.50
C PHE A 26 -9.78 -12.66 6.10
N THR A 27 -10.48 -11.53 6.00
CA THR A 27 -11.05 -11.07 4.70
C THR A 27 -10.47 -9.78 4.16
N LEU A 28 -9.80 -8.96 4.99
CA LEU A 28 -9.28 -7.66 4.57
C LEU A 28 -7.95 -7.36 5.26
N THR A 29 -6.90 -8.11 4.91
CA THR A 29 -5.56 -7.60 5.23
C THR A 29 -5.32 -6.38 4.33
N ARG A 30 -4.73 -5.33 4.90
CA ARG A 30 -4.32 -4.14 4.14
C ARG A 30 -3.40 -4.50 2.97
N GLU A 31 -2.75 -5.65 3.04
CA GLU A 31 -1.87 -6.20 2.02
C GLU A 31 -2.65 -6.77 0.84
N ASP A 32 -3.76 -7.46 1.07
CA ASP A 32 -4.67 -7.93 0.01
C ASP A 32 -5.29 -6.78 -0.79
N ALA A 33 -5.64 -5.69 -0.10
CA ALA A 33 -6.15 -4.50 -0.79
C ALA A 33 -5.08 -3.83 -1.68
N LYS A 34 -3.81 -3.89 -1.27
CA LYS A 34 -2.69 -3.37 -2.07
C LYS A 34 -2.38 -4.28 -3.25
N SER A 35 -2.37 -5.60 -3.06
CA SER A 35 -2.12 -6.56 -4.15
C SER A 35 -3.20 -6.47 -5.22
N ALA A 36 -4.48 -6.36 -4.83
CA ALA A 36 -5.58 -6.17 -5.77
C ALA A 36 -5.47 -4.87 -6.59
N ALA A 37 -5.03 -3.77 -5.96
CA ALA A 37 -4.81 -2.51 -6.66
C ALA A 37 -3.67 -2.59 -7.68
N ILE A 38 -2.58 -3.30 -7.34
CA ILE A 38 -1.45 -3.52 -8.25
C ILE A 38 -1.87 -4.40 -9.43
N GLU A 39 -2.60 -5.50 -9.18
CA GLU A 39 -3.10 -6.38 -10.23
C GLU A 39 -4.02 -5.64 -11.20
N ALA A 40 -4.94 -4.81 -10.68
CA ALA A 40 -5.82 -3.99 -11.51
C ALA A 40 -5.06 -2.94 -12.34
N ALA A 41 -4.02 -2.32 -11.78
CA ALA A 41 -3.18 -1.36 -12.51
C ALA A 41 -2.37 -2.05 -13.63
N LEU A 42 -1.92 -3.28 -13.41
CA LEU A 42 -1.23 -4.08 -14.43
C LEU A 42 -2.18 -4.57 -15.54
N ALA A 43 -3.42 -4.90 -15.19
CA ALA A 43 -4.44 -5.33 -16.14
C ALA A 43 -5.03 -4.17 -16.98
N ALA A 44 -4.88 -2.92 -16.52
CA ALA A 44 -5.45 -1.77 -17.20
C ALA A 44 -4.79 -1.54 -18.58
N PRO A 45 -5.58 -1.37 -19.65
CA PRO A 45 -5.05 -1.03 -20.97
C PRO A 45 -4.44 0.39 -20.95
N LYS A 46 -3.33 0.57 -21.69
CA LYS A 46 -2.58 1.84 -21.75
C LYS A 46 -3.49 2.97 -22.25
N LEU A 47 -3.76 3.94 -21.39
CA LEU A 47 -4.59 5.10 -21.72
C LEU A 47 -3.82 6.09 -22.60
N PRO A 48 -4.49 6.77 -23.55
CA PRO A 48 -3.87 7.79 -24.37
C PRO A 48 -3.41 8.96 -23.49
N VAL A 49 -2.11 9.23 -23.50
CA VAL A 49 -1.51 10.36 -22.78
C VAL A 49 -1.93 11.65 -23.49
N ARG A 50 -2.57 12.57 -22.76
CA ARG A 50 -2.84 13.92 -23.28
C ARG A 50 -1.52 14.64 -23.45
N LEU A 51 -1.11 14.83 -24.70
CA LEU A 51 0.07 15.62 -25.01
C LEU A 51 -0.14 17.06 -24.50
N PRO A 52 0.86 17.65 -23.82
CA PRO A 52 0.80 19.07 -23.49
C PRO A 52 0.71 19.88 -24.80
N PRO A 53 0.03 21.04 -24.78
CA PRO A 53 -0.02 21.90 -25.95
C PRO A 53 1.42 22.26 -26.38
N PRO A 54 1.71 22.31 -27.68
CA PRO A 54 3.05 22.65 -28.16
C PRO A 54 3.40 24.05 -27.67
N SER A 55 4.35 24.16 -26.74
CA SER A 55 4.93 25.44 -26.37
C SER A 55 5.89 25.87 -27.48
N PRO A 56 5.90 27.14 -27.92
CA PRO A 56 6.85 27.62 -28.93
C PRO A 56 8.32 27.63 -28.49
N PHE A 57 8.65 27.13 -27.29
CA PHE A 57 9.97 27.29 -26.69
C PHE A 57 10.30 26.14 -25.74
N MET A 58 10.61 24.96 -26.29
CA MET A 58 11.59 24.00 -25.75
C MET A 58 11.50 22.71 -26.57
N GLU A 59 12.48 22.51 -27.45
CA GLU A 59 12.86 21.17 -27.92
C GLU A 59 13.33 20.36 -26.71
N VAL A 60 12.44 19.56 -26.12
CA VAL A 60 12.82 18.57 -25.11
C VAL A 60 13.28 17.32 -25.85
N ALA A 61 14.59 17.13 -25.91
CA ALA A 61 15.20 15.90 -26.38
C ALA A 61 14.60 14.71 -25.61
N THR A 62 14.04 13.75 -26.35
CA THR A 62 13.63 12.45 -25.82
C THR A 62 14.86 11.72 -25.28
N PRO A 63 14.97 11.38 -23.98
CA PRO A 63 15.88 10.32 -23.61
C PRO A 63 15.28 9.01 -24.13
N THR A 64 15.92 8.45 -25.15
CA THR A 64 15.81 7.03 -25.51
C THR A 64 15.82 6.21 -24.22
N SER A 65 14.82 5.35 -24.07
CA SER A 65 14.67 4.42 -22.96
C SER A 65 15.81 3.39 -22.99
N GLU A 66 16.99 3.76 -22.51
CA GLU A 66 18.01 2.79 -22.12
C GLU A 66 17.55 2.12 -20.82
N SER A 67 17.44 0.78 -20.90
CA SER A 67 17.15 -0.07 -19.77
C SER A 67 18.25 0.05 -18.73
N ALA A 68 18.03 0.90 -17.72
CA ALA A 68 18.84 0.90 -16.52
C ALA A 68 18.50 -0.35 -15.70
N SER A 69 19.28 -1.42 -15.90
CA SER A 69 19.35 -2.53 -14.96
C SER A 69 19.76 -1.96 -13.60
N VAL A 70 18.85 -2.01 -12.62
CA VAL A 70 19.15 -1.63 -11.24
C VAL A 70 20.22 -2.58 -10.72
N SER A 71 21.44 -2.05 -10.61
CA SER A 71 22.57 -2.69 -9.93
C SER A 71 22.19 -2.92 -8.46
N ALA A 72 22.22 -4.17 -8.05
CA ALA A 72 21.97 -4.59 -6.68
C ALA A 72 23.11 -4.10 -5.77
N ASN A 73 22.99 -2.87 -5.25
CA ASN A 73 23.75 -2.48 -4.07
C ASN A 73 23.04 -3.02 -2.83
N VAL A 74 23.42 -4.24 -2.45
CA VAL A 74 23.28 -4.75 -1.09
C VAL A 74 24.12 -3.83 -0.20
N MET A 75 23.51 -2.76 0.31
CA MET A 75 24.14 -1.98 1.38
C MET A 75 24.10 -2.84 2.64
N GLY A 76 25.28 -3.32 3.01
CA GLY A 76 25.56 -3.89 4.31
C GLY A 76 25.09 -2.95 5.40
N ILE A 77 24.10 -3.41 6.17
CA ILE A 77 23.85 -2.92 7.52
C ILE A 77 24.39 -4.02 8.43
N SER A 78 25.69 -3.93 8.73
CA SER A 78 26.29 -4.64 9.84
C SER A 78 25.66 -4.12 11.12
N PHE A 79 24.72 -4.89 11.68
CA PHE A 79 24.29 -4.70 13.06
C PHE A 79 25.37 -5.31 13.96
N ASP A 80 26.33 -4.48 14.38
CA ASP A 80 27.21 -4.83 15.49
C ASP A 80 26.35 -4.88 16.75
N PHE A 81 25.93 -6.10 17.09
CA PHE A 81 25.21 -6.38 18.30
C PHE A 81 26.23 -6.44 19.44
N TYR A 82 26.27 -5.37 20.24
CA TYR A 82 26.94 -5.30 21.54
C TYR A 82 26.78 -6.62 22.32
N LYS A 83 27.88 -7.33 22.56
CA LYS A 83 28.08 -8.18 23.73
C LYS A 83 29.56 -8.33 24.05
#